data_AF-A0A504XCW9-F1
#
_entry.id   AF-A0A504XCW9-F1
#
_cell.length_a   1.000
_cell.length_b   1.000
_cell.length_c   1.000
_cell.angle_alpha   90.00
_cell.angle_beta   90.00
_cell.angle_gamma   90.00
#
_symmetry.space_group_name_H-M   'P 1'
#
loop_
_entity.id
_entity.type
_entity.pdbx_description
1 polymer ?
#
loop_
_entity_poly.entity_id
_entity_poly.type
_entity_poly.pdbx_seq_one_letter_code
_entity_poly.pdbx_strand_id
1 'polypeptide(L)'
;MVRMLITDAHGRMNKYRNIMTEVKWWCERIVDGETIKGIEVAIGRRVTHCQERKRPLLAGKQDKLTRGLEETENKTWVNNLSSRPLSTEEHKVLHKGLNSNLGDATTKKYLAELEHALKSSGLPEDTKCKLRQIIVPNMLHKRPFSAPSYTQHSTTNPEEG
;
A
#
# COMPACT_ATOMS: atom_id res chain seq x y z
N MET A 1 -1.27 10.48 -6.75
CA MET A 1 -0.15 10.76 -7.68
C MET A 1 0.03 9.67 -8.75
N VAL A 2 0.17 8.39 -8.37
CA VAL A 2 0.36 7.28 -9.33
C VAL A 2 -0.77 7.13 -10.35
N ARG A 3 -2.05 7.21 -9.92
CA ARG A 3 -3.21 7.19 -10.84
C ARG A 3 -3.16 8.29 -11.92
N MET A 4 -2.65 9.47 -11.58
CA MET A 4 -2.52 10.59 -12.52
C MET A 4 -1.44 10.30 -13.58
N LEU A 5 -0.30 9.71 -13.17
CA LEU A 5 0.77 9.32 -14.09
C LEU A 5 0.33 8.22 -15.06
N ILE A 6 -0.44 7.25 -14.58
CA ILE A 6 -1.02 6.19 -15.42
C ILE A 6 -2.00 6.78 -16.44
N THR A 7 -2.86 7.70 -15.98
CA THR A 7 -3.85 8.35 -16.85
C THR A 7 -3.17 9.20 -17.92
N ASP A 8 -2.14 9.97 -17.56
CA ASP A 8 -1.32 10.73 -18.51
C ASP A 8 -0.65 9.81 -19.54
N ALA A 9 -0.06 8.69 -19.10
CA ALA A 9 0.57 7.73 -20.00
C ALA A 9 -0.45 7.15 -21.00
N HIS A 10 -1.65 6.77 -20.54
CA HIS A 10 -2.73 6.32 -21.42
C HIS A 10 -3.16 7.41 -22.40
N GLY A 11 -3.27 8.66 -21.94
CA GLY A 11 -3.59 9.81 -22.80
C GLY A 11 -2.57 9.98 -23.92
N ARG A 12 -1.27 9.92 -23.59
CA ARG A 12 -0.19 9.99 -24.59
C ARG A 12 -0.22 8.82 -25.55
N MET A 13 -0.44 7.60 -25.08
CA MET A 13 -0.56 6.41 -25.94
C MET A 13 -1.72 6.54 -26.94
N ASN A 14 -2.88 7.02 -26.50
CA ASN A 14 -4.02 7.24 -27.38
C ASN A 14 -3.75 8.35 -28.39
N LYS A 15 -3.12 9.47 -27.97
CA LYS A 15 -2.72 10.53 -28.88
C LYS A 15 -1.82 10.00 -30.01
N TYR A 16 -0.77 9.26 -29.67
CA TYR A 16 0.13 8.70 -30.67
C TYR A 16 -0.54 7.66 -31.57
N ARG A 17 -1.45 6.85 -31.03
CA ARG A 17 -2.24 5.91 -31.83
C ARG A 17 -3.10 6.65 -32.86
N ASN A 18 -3.75 7.74 -32.47
CA ASN A 18 -4.59 8.52 -33.38
C ASN A 18 -3.76 9.14 -34.49
N ILE A 19 -2.64 9.80 -34.16
CA ILE A 19 -1.72 10.37 -35.15
C ILE A 19 -1.20 9.30 -36.11
N MET A 20 -0.81 8.14 -35.60
CA MET A 20 -0.30 7.04 -36.43
C MET A 20 -1.37 6.49 -37.38
N THR A 21 -2.63 6.46 -36.94
CA THR A 21 -3.76 6.03 -37.78
C THR A 21 -4.05 7.03 -38.88
N GLU A 22 -4.00 8.33 -38.57
CA GLU A 22 -4.17 9.41 -39.53
C GLU A 22 -3.06 9.41 -40.60
N VAL A 23 -1.80 9.29 -40.17
CA VAL A 23 -0.65 9.19 -41.08
C VAL A 23 -0.75 7.94 -41.96
N LYS A 24 -1.15 6.80 -41.38
CA LYS A 24 -1.37 5.58 -42.15
C LYS A 24 -2.43 5.78 -43.24
N TRP A 25 -3.56 6.38 -42.88
CA TRP A 25 -4.63 6.69 -43.84
C TRP A 25 -4.16 7.59 -44.99
N TRP A 26 -3.35 8.61 -44.68
CA TRP A 26 -2.74 9.47 -45.71
C TRP A 26 -1.76 8.70 -46.61
N CYS A 27 -0.90 7.86 -46.04
CA CYS A 27 0.04 7.04 -46.81
C CYS A 27 -0.70 6.09 -47.76
N GLU A 28 -1.80 5.48 -47.33
CA GLU A 28 -2.66 4.61 -48.15
C GLU A 28 -3.26 5.28 -49.38
N ARG A 29 -3.36 6.61 -49.39
CA ARG A 29 -3.87 7.39 -50.54
C ARG A 29 -2.79 7.79 -51.53
N ILE A 30 -1.53 7.81 -51.11
CA ILE A 30 -0.41 8.36 -51.89
C ILE A 30 0.49 7.25 -52.42
N VAL A 31 0.67 6.18 -51.64
CA VAL A 31 1.62 5.11 -51.90
C VAL A 31 0.88 3.87 -52.41
N ASP A 32 1.52 3.12 -53.30
CA ASP A 32 0.98 1.87 -53.81
C ASP A 32 0.85 0.80 -52.69
N GLY A 33 -0.13 -0.07 -52.83
CA GLY A 33 -0.46 -1.06 -51.81
C GLY A 33 0.66 -2.09 -51.55
N GLU A 34 1.57 -2.31 -52.49
CA GLU A 34 2.68 -3.25 -52.32
C GLU A 34 3.79 -2.65 -51.47
N THR A 35 4.17 -1.41 -51.74
CA THR A 35 5.13 -0.65 -50.92
C THR A 35 4.61 -0.46 -49.49
N ILE A 36 3.31 -0.18 -49.31
CA ILE A 36 2.70 -0.08 -47.97
C ILE A 36 2.81 -1.39 -47.20
N LYS A 37 2.47 -2.52 -47.83
CA LYS A 37 2.63 -3.84 -47.20
C LYS A 37 4.08 -4.12 -46.82
N GLY A 38 5.04 -3.75 -47.67
CA GLY A 38 6.46 -3.86 -47.36
C GLY A 38 6.85 -3.06 -46.11
N ILE A 39 6.37 -1.82 -46.00
CA ILE A 39 6.60 -0.94 -44.84
C ILE A 39 5.94 -1.52 -43.59
N GLU A 40 4.71 -2.00 -43.66
CA GLU A 40 4.01 -2.63 -42.53
C GLU A 40 4.75 -3.86 -42.01
N VAL A 41 5.24 -4.71 -42.90
CA VAL A 41 6.06 -5.88 -42.53
C VAL A 41 7.35 -5.45 -41.86
N ALA A 42 8.05 -4.44 -42.38
CA ALA A 42 9.27 -3.92 -41.78
C ALA A 42 9.03 -3.32 -40.38
N ILE A 43 7.95 -2.54 -40.22
CA ILE A 43 7.53 -2.00 -38.92
C ILE A 43 7.19 -3.14 -37.97
N GLY A 44 6.41 -4.13 -38.40
CA GLY A 44 6.05 -5.30 -37.61
C GLY A 44 7.28 -6.04 -37.08
N ARG A 45 8.25 -6.33 -37.95
CA ARG A 45 9.54 -6.95 -37.56
C ARG A 45 10.25 -6.14 -36.48
N ARG A 46 10.30 -4.81 -36.64
CA ARG A 46 10.97 -3.92 -35.68
C ARG A 46 10.24 -3.86 -34.35
N VAL A 47 8.90 -3.85 -34.35
CA VAL A 47 8.07 -3.90 -33.14
C VAL A 47 8.33 -5.19 -32.39
N THR A 48 8.28 -6.34 -33.06
CA THR A 48 8.54 -7.65 -32.46
C THR A 48 9.93 -7.69 -31.82
N HIS A 49 10.97 -7.32 -32.55
CA HIS A 49 12.33 -7.26 -32.04
C HIS A 49 12.47 -6.33 -30.81
N CYS A 50 11.83 -5.16 -30.83
CA CYS A 50 11.81 -4.27 -29.67
C CYS A 50 11.08 -4.87 -28.47
N GLN A 51 9.99 -5.60 -28.69
CA GLN A 51 9.23 -6.26 -27.63
C GLN A 51 10.05 -7.40 -27.00
N GLU A 52 10.66 -8.25 -27.81
CA GLU A 52 11.51 -9.36 -27.35
C GLU A 52 12.66 -8.87 -26.48
N ARG A 53 13.28 -7.74 -26.82
CA ARG A 53 14.34 -7.13 -26.01
C ARG A 53 13.84 -6.51 -24.72
N LYS A 54 12.68 -5.84 -24.73
CA LYS A 54 12.17 -5.11 -23.56
C LYS A 54 11.41 -5.99 -22.57
N ARG A 55 10.69 -7.01 -23.03
CA ARG A 55 9.92 -7.94 -22.17
C ARG A 55 10.74 -8.56 -21.03
N PRO A 56 11.91 -9.18 -21.26
CA PRO A 56 12.68 -9.81 -20.18
C PRO A 56 13.22 -8.76 -19.18
N LEU A 57 13.59 -7.57 -19.66
CA LEU A 57 14.04 -6.48 -18.79
C LEU A 57 12.93 -5.99 -17.87
N LEU A 58 11.70 -5.88 -18.39
CA LEU A 58 10.54 -5.50 -17.59
C LEU A 58 10.13 -6.62 -16.63
N ALA A 59 10.14 -7.88 -17.08
CA ALA A 59 9.88 -9.03 -16.24
C ALA A 59 10.85 -9.11 -15.06
N GLY A 60 12.16 -8.91 -15.30
CA GLY A 60 13.16 -8.89 -14.22
C GLY A 60 12.99 -7.71 -13.26
N LYS A 61 12.53 -6.54 -13.74
CA LYS A 61 12.19 -5.41 -12.86
C LYS A 61 10.94 -5.68 -12.03
N GLN A 62 9.94 -6.31 -12.63
CA GLN A 62 8.73 -6.72 -11.93
C GLN A 62 9.06 -7.73 -10.83
N ASP A 63 9.83 -8.78 -11.16
CA ASP A 63 10.29 -9.77 -10.20
C ASP A 63 11.07 -9.15 -9.03
N LYS A 64 11.93 -8.15 -9.29
CA LYS A 64 12.61 -7.39 -8.21
C LYS A 64 11.64 -6.60 -7.32
N LEU A 65 10.62 -5.99 -7.91
CA LEU A 65 9.60 -5.26 -7.14
C LEU A 65 8.73 -6.21 -6.30
N THR A 66 8.45 -7.41 -6.81
CA THR A 66 7.63 -8.42 -6.14
C THR A 66 8.41 -9.20 -5.07
N ARG A 67 9.68 -9.58 -5.33
CA ARG A 67 10.55 -10.25 -4.35
C ARG A 67 10.79 -9.39 -3.11
N GLY A 68 10.92 -8.07 -3.29
CA GLY A 68 11.00 -7.15 -2.15
C GLY A 68 9.75 -7.17 -1.28
N LEU A 69 8.57 -7.47 -1.84
CA LEU A 69 7.30 -7.59 -1.13
C LEU A 69 7.22 -8.91 -0.33
N GLU A 70 7.76 -10.02 -0.86
CA GLU A 70 7.82 -11.31 -0.15
C GLU A 70 8.89 -11.31 0.96
N GLU A 71 10.05 -10.69 0.75
CA GLU A 71 11.08 -10.54 1.80
C GLU A 71 10.67 -9.53 2.88
N THR A 72 9.74 -8.61 2.57
CA THR A 72 9.06 -7.75 3.55
C THR A 72 7.73 -8.31 4.03
N GLU A 73 7.51 -9.63 3.92
CA GLU A 73 6.55 -10.28 4.80
C GLU A 73 7.06 -10.24 6.25
N ASN A 74 6.73 -9.12 6.92
CA ASN A 74 6.25 -9.08 8.29
C ASN A 74 7.23 -9.26 9.44
N LYS A 75 8.53 -9.39 9.20
CA LYS A 75 9.49 -9.47 10.32
C LYS A 75 9.76 -8.13 11.00
N THR A 76 9.52 -7.00 10.34
CA THR A 76 9.92 -5.66 10.82
C THR A 76 8.77 -4.70 11.11
N TRP A 77 7.51 -5.09 10.88
CA TRP A 77 6.38 -4.17 11.05
C TRP A 77 5.85 -4.11 12.50
N VAL A 78 6.13 -5.14 13.30
CA VAL A 78 5.79 -5.17 14.73
C VAL A 78 7.06 -4.89 15.54
N ASN A 79 7.32 -3.62 15.81
CA ASN A 79 8.34 -3.25 16.80
C ASN A 79 7.77 -3.51 18.19
N ASN A 80 8.27 -4.55 18.87
CA ASN A 80 7.95 -4.80 20.26
C ASN A 80 8.63 -3.73 21.13
N LEU A 81 7.82 -2.81 21.66
CA LEU A 81 8.29 -1.76 22.56
C LEU A 81 8.40 -2.23 24.01
N SER A 82 7.96 -3.45 24.31
CA SER A 82 8.09 -4.05 25.64
C SER A 82 9.36 -4.90 25.73
N SER A 83 9.94 -4.99 26.91
CA SER A 83 11.04 -5.90 27.21
C SER A 83 10.62 -7.38 27.22
N ARG A 84 9.31 -7.66 27.21
CA ARG A 84 8.77 -9.03 27.19
C ARG A 84 8.70 -9.53 25.75
N PRO A 85 9.22 -10.73 25.43
CA PRO A 85 9.05 -11.30 24.10
C PRO A 85 7.58 -11.61 23.81
N LEU A 86 7.13 -11.23 22.62
CA LEU A 86 5.81 -11.59 22.12
C LEU A 86 5.80 -13.07 21.70
N SER A 87 4.74 -13.77 22.05
CA SER A 87 4.49 -15.14 21.60
C SER A 87 4.13 -15.18 20.11
N THR A 88 4.24 -16.36 19.50
CA THR A 88 3.88 -16.58 18.10
C THR A 88 2.42 -16.22 17.81
N GLU A 89 1.52 -16.45 18.76
CA GLU A 89 0.10 -16.15 18.60
C GLU A 89 -0.17 -14.63 18.70
N GLU A 90 0.50 -13.93 19.61
CA GLU A 90 0.45 -12.47 19.69
C GLU A 90 0.99 -11.81 18.41
N HIS A 91 2.08 -12.34 17.83
CA HIS A 91 2.59 -11.90 16.54
C HIS A 91 1.59 -12.10 15.39
N LYS A 92 0.88 -13.25 15.34
CA LYS A 92 -0.15 -13.50 14.31
C LYS A 92 -1.32 -12.55 14.41
N VAL A 93 -1.79 -12.25 15.63
CA VAL A 93 -2.90 -11.31 15.85
C VAL A 93 -2.51 -9.90 15.41
N LEU A 94 -1.32 -9.43 15.79
CA LEU A 94 -0.82 -8.11 15.41
C LEU A 94 -0.61 -8.01 13.89
N HIS A 95 -0.07 -9.06 13.27
CA HIS A 95 0.09 -9.17 11.83
C HIS A 95 -1.26 -9.12 11.08
N LYS A 96 -2.29 -9.81 11.58
CA LYS A 96 -3.65 -9.74 11.02
C LYS A 96 -4.25 -8.34 11.14
N GLY A 97 -3.96 -7.63 12.23
CA GLY A 97 -4.34 -6.22 12.42
C GLY A 97 -3.68 -5.27 11.41
N LEU A 98 -2.41 -5.49 11.07
CA LEU A 98 -1.66 -4.67 10.11
C LEU A 98 -2.16 -4.82 8.66
N ASN A 99 -2.62 -6.01 8.28
CA ASN A 99 -3.24 -6.25 6.96
C ASN A 99 -4.66 -5.70 6.84
N SER A 100 -5.23 -5.17 7.93
CA SER A 100 -6.51 -4.46 7.88
C SER A 100 -6.25 -3.04 7.37
N ASN A 101 -6.48 -2.84 6.07
CA ASN A 101 -6.29 -1.55 5.39
C ASN A 101 -7.21 -0.47 6.00
N LEU A 102 -6.70 0.24 7.01
CA LEU A 102 -7.42 1.34 7.68
C LEU A 102 -7.55 2.59 6.79
N GLY A 103 -6.89 2.60 5.62
CA GLY A 103 -6.96 3.69 4.66
C GLY A 103 -8.31 3.87 3.96
N ASP A 104 -9.12 2.80 3.84
CA ASP A 104 -10.43 2.84 3.16
C ASP A 104 -11.61 3.05 4.13
N ALA A 105 -11.42 2.79 5.43
CA ALA A 105 -12.41 3.12 6.44
C ALA A 105 -12.20 4.59 6.84
N THR A 106 -13.17 5.46 6.55
CA THR A 106 -13.21 6.79 7.17
C THR A 106 -13.02 6.62 8.69
N THR A 107 -12.20 7.46 9.32
CA THR A 107 -11.91 7.39 10.78
C THR A 107 -13.17 7.19 11.63
N LYS A 108 -14.31 7.69 11.14
CA LYS A 108 -15.66 7.51 11.68
C LYS A 108 -16.14 6.04 11.73
N LYS A 109 -15.92 5.26 10.66
CA LYS A 109 -16.29 3.83 10.60
C LYS A 109 -15.48 3.01 11.60
N TYR A 110 -14.17 3.26 11.68
CA TYR A 110 -13.30 2.61 12.67
C TYR A 110 -13.72 2.92 14.11
N LEU A 111 -14.00 4.19 14.41
CA LEU A 111 -14.47 4.57 15.76
C LEU A 111 -15.80 3.92 16.11
N ALA A 112 -16.71 3.76 15.15
CA ALA A 112 -17.98 3.05 15.36
C ALA A 112 -17.77 1.56 15.65
N GLU A 113 -16.86 0.90 14.91
CA GLU A 113 -16.50 -0.50 15.12
C GLU A 113 -15.77 -0.72 16.45
N LEU A 114 -14.86 0.18 16.82
CA LEU A 114 -14.18 0.18 18.12
C LEU A 114 -15.17 0.32 19.26
N GLU A 115 -16.10 1.26 19.18
CA GLU A 115 -17.10 1.48 20.23
C GLU A 115 -18.06 0.28 20.32
N HIS A 116 -18.42 -0.33 19.18
CA HIS A 116 -19.18 -1.56 19.16
C HIS A 116 -18.41 -2.70 19.86
N ALA A 117 -17.13 -2.89 19.53
CA ALA A 117 -16.28 -3.92 20.13
C ALA A 117 -16.12 -3.72 21.65
N LEU A 118 -15.87 -2.48 22.10
CA LEU A 118 -15.79 -2.15 23.52
C LEU A 118 -17.11 -2.41 24.24
N LYS A 119 -18.25 -2.06 23.65
CA LYS A 119 -19.57 -2.35 24.23
C LYS A 119 -19.87 -3.84 24.31
N SER A 120 -19.49 -4.60 23.29
CA SER A 120 -19.65 -6.06 23.28
C SER A 120 -18.64 -6.79 24.17
N SER A 121 -17.58 -6.12 24.62
CA SER A 121 -16.57 -6.72 25.49
C SER A 121 -17.05 -6.78 26.95
N GLY A 122 -16.73 -7.89 27.62
CA GLY A 122 -16.94 -8.06 29.07
C GLY A 122 -15.92 -7.30 29.94
N LEU A 123 -15.25 -6.28 29.40
CA LEU A 123 -14.26 -5.51 30.14
C LEU A 123 -14.93 -4.57 31.18
N PRO A 124 -14.25 -4.26 32.30
CA PRO A 124 -14.70 -3.21 33.22
C PRO A 124 -14.78 -1.85 32.52
N GLU A 125 -15.74 -1.01 32.91
CA GLU A 125 -15.96 0.28 32.25
C GLU A 125 -14.75 1.21 32.40
N ASP A 126 -14.04 1.15 33.53
CA ASP A 126 -12.79 1.90 33.74
C ASP A 126 -11.72 1.55 32.68
N THR A 127 -11.62 0.27 32.31
CA THR A 127 -10.69 -0.19 31.28
C THR A 127 -11.15 0.25 29.89
N LYS A 128 -12.45 0.23 29.60
CA LYS A 128 -13.01 0.75 28.35
C LYS A 128 -12.76 2.26 28.22
N CYS A 129 -12.94 3.02 29.30
CA CYS A 129 -12.64 4.45 29.36
C CYS A 129 -11.15 4.74 29.10
N LYS A 130 -10.23 3.99 29.72
CA LYS A 130 -8.78 4.11 29.44
C LYS A 130 -8.46 3.84 27.97
N LEU A 131 -9.07 2.80 27.38
CA LEU A 131 -8.86 2.49 25.96
C LEU A 131 -9.38 3.60 25.04
N ARG A 132 -10.55 4.19 25.33
CA ARG A 132 -11.06 5.36 24.57
C ARG A 132 -10.11 6.55 24.66
N GLN A 133 -9.62 6.87 25.85
CA GLN A 133 -8.70 7.99 26.08
C GLN A 133 -7.35 7.80 25.38
N ILE A 134 -6.89 6.57 25.17
CA ILE A 134 -5.66 6.29 24.44
C ILE A 134 -5.90 6.29 22.93
N ILE A 135 -6.94 5.60 22.45
CA ILE A 135 -7.09 5.33 21.02
C ILE A 135 -7.66 6.54 20.26
N VAL A 136 -8.68 7.21 20.81
CA VAL A 136 -9.39 8.30 20.11
C VAL A 136 -8.47 9.50 19.79
N PRO A 137 -7.64 10.01 20.73
CA PRO A 137 -6.76 11.13 20.44
C PRO A 137 -5.67 10.78 19.41
N ASN A 138 -5.12 9.56 19.48
CA ASN A 138 -4.09 9.07 18.56
C ASN A 138 -4.62 8.85 17.12
N MET A 139 -5.93 8.59 16.97
CA MET A 139 -6.55 8.46 15.66
C MET A 139 -6.95 9.80 15.03
N LEU A 140 -7.30 10.80 15.85
CA LEU A 140 -7.73 12.12 15.39
C LEU A 140 -6.55 13.07 15.14
N HIS A 141 -5.47 12.93 15.90
CA HIS A 141 -4.25 13.68 15.66
C HIS A 141 -3.29 12.79 14.88
N LYS A 142 -2.93 13.18 13.66
CA LYS A 142 -1.78 12.60 12.92
C LYS A 142 -0.46 12.93 13.62
N ARG A 143 -0.31 12.64 14.92
CA ARG A 143 0.97 12.77 15.63
C ARG A 143 1.64 11.40 15.70
N PRO A 144 2.98 11.34 15.59
CA PRO A 144 3.71 10.14 15.92
C PRO A 144 3.44 9.75 17.37
N PHE A 145 3.18 8.47 17.59
CA PHE A 145 2.88 7.88 18.90
C PHE A 145 4.04 8.17 19.86
N SER A 146 3.86 9.10 20.80
CA SER A 146 4.79 9.29 21.91
C SER A 146 4.38 8.37 23.04
N ALA A 147 5.26 7.44 23.42
CA ALA A 147 5.01 6.47 24.48
C ALA A 147 4.60 7.17 25.79
N PRO A 148 3.60 6.66 26.53
CA PRO A 148 3.28 7.16 27.86
C PRO A 148 4.44 6.85 28.80
N SER A 149 5.04 7.91 29.36
CA SER A 149 6.02 7.79 30.43
C SER A 149 5.34 7.21 31.68
N TYR A 150 5.76 6.03 32.10
CA TYR A 150 5.39 5.48 33.40
C TYR A 150 6.01 6.35 34.50
N THR A 151 5.21 7.22 35.12
CA THR A 151 5.53 7.79 36.43
C THR A 151 5.33 6.72 37.49
N GLN A 152 6.43 6.15 37.98
CA GLN A 152 6.45 5.34 39.19
C GLN A 152 6.04 6.24 40.36
N HIS A 153 4.86 6.01 40.92
CA HIS A 153 4.53 6.49 42.25
C HIS A 153 5.18 5.53 43.25
N SER A 154 6.30 5.97 43.83
CA SER A 154 6.87 5.35 45.02
C SER A 154 5.92 5.54 46.19
N THR A 155 5.25 4.48 46.62
CA THR A 155 4.55 4.43 47.91
C THR A 155 5.59 4.18 48.99
N THR A 156 5.87 5.20 49.79
CA THR A 156 6.46 5.14 51.12
C THR A 156 5.58 4.28 52.03
N ASN A 157 6.14 3.23 52.64
CA ASN A 157 5.57 2.60 53.83
C ASN A 157 6.31 3.11 55.08
N PRO A 158 5.60 3.36 56.18
CA PRO A 158 6.19 3.62 57.49
C PRO A 158 6.36 2.30 58.25
N GLU A 159 7.49 2.11 58.93
CA GLU A 159 7.58 1.17 60.05
C GLU A 159 8.20 1.92 61.24
N GLU A 160 7.32 2.28 62.18
CA GLU A 160 7.66 2.45 63.59
C GLU A 160 7.62 1.07 64.26
N GLY A 161 8.57 0.81 65.18
CA GLY A 161 8.62 -0.37 66.04
C GLY A 161 10.02 -0.71 66.49
#